data_AF-A0A8T2WAY3-F1
#
_entry.id   AF-A0A8T2WAY3-F1
#
_cell.length_a   1.000
_cell.length_b   1.000
_cell.length_c   1.000
_cell.angle_alpha   90.00
_cell.angle_beta   90.00
_cell.angle_gamma   90.00
#
_symmetry.space_group_name_H-M   'P 1'
#
loop_
_entity.id
_entity.type
_entity.pdbx_description
1 polymer ?
#
loop_
_entity_poly.entity_id
_entity_poly.type
_entity_poly.pdbx_seq_one_letter_code
_entity_poly.pdbx_strand_id
1 'polypeptide(L)'
;MIIGLRAQSHALPSSSPFKPLQNNFNLTCKIRNGLHTPARLVASSFPSSAAAPGDNDTPTSRSEGPAASVDVEIENTAASPPSTTNDGAIESPSSVISKPVNWRGLLTLTAAQVKQNIWPLLLVHCICDVLIFFLHRCSHRLTNELAINLLGGGALTPAAIGNMWWLTADPAISNFQTGYQILTVIVFLLAFPLNIVLKTIGTCFTIFICKEQAGKEVEATNAAGTTSTRTTPWWRPFLGMKRAAPAVRGLFSQVDEVWKRVFVVELLVSAAVIPLQFASLAVITLPLTLPLILSLYTAAPVAALEGLKGLDAVKRSHELVKPIRLALAVPFVGLVVSARGAEALKGQMLAAMPPRFYKELIELPAALLIGGFVLSLLLSRMQDVLPFVAFTEAKRKEEGGKVEDAAVVSSES
;
A
#
# COMPACT_ATOMS: atom_id res chain seq x y z
N MET A 1 11.15 12.08 4.71
CA MET A 1 11.02 13.52 5.05
C MET A 1 10.06 13.63 6.23
N ILE A 2 10.59 13.48 7.44
CA ILE A 2 9.83 13.62 8.68
C ILE A 2 9.93 15.09 9.07
N ILE A 3 8.89 15.86 8.81
CA ILE A 3 8.77 17.20 9.40
C ILE A 3 8.29 16.97 10.83
N GLY A 4 9.20 17.13 11.78
CA GLY A 4 8.89 17.10 13.21
C GLY A 4 7.93 18.23 13.55
N LEU A 5 6.69 17.88 13.85
CA LEU A 5 5.73 18.80 14.46
C LEU A 5 6.11 19.00 15.93
N ARG A 6 6.83 20.10 16.18
CA ARG A 6 7.10 20.63 17.51
C ARG A 6 5.78 21.19 18.05
N ALA A 7 5.17 20.51 19.02
CA ALA A 7 3.99 21.02 19.71
C ALA A 7 4.37 22.27 20.51
N GLN A 8 3.89 23.44 20.08
CA GLN A 8 3.88 24.65 20.91
C GLN A 8 2.66 24.60 21.83
N SER A 9 2.90 24.42 23.12
CA SER A 9 1.89 24.57 24.17
C SER A 9 1.62 26.07 24.38
N HIS A 10 0.54 26.59 23.79
CA HIS A 10 0.00 27.89 24.16
C HIS A 10 -1.02 27.71 25.28
N ALA A 11 -0.73 28.31 26.44
CA ALA A 11 -1.64 28.43 27.56
C ALA A 11 -2.82 29.31 27.17
N LEU A 12 -4.04 28.80 27.32
CA LEU A 12 -5.27 29.58 27.28
C LEU A 12 -5.65 30.02 28.70
N PRO A 13 -6.22 31.23 28.88
CA PRO A 13 -6.61 31.74 30.19
C PRO A 13 -7.88 31.03 30.70
N SER A 14 -7.85 30.71 31.99
CA SER A 14 -8.95 30.08 32.73
C SER A 14 -10.00 31.11 33.13
N SER A 15 -11.26 30.88 32.74
CA SER A 15 -12.40 31.57 33.36
C SER A 15 -13.69 30.75 33.20
N SER A 16 -13.96 29.82 34.12
CA SER A 16 -15.30 29.57 34.69
C SER A 16 -15.25 28.46 35.76
N PRO A 17 -16.14 28.49 36.77
CA PRO A 17 -15.94 27.81 38.03
C PRO A 17 -16.62 26.43 38.03
N PHE A 18 -15.83 25.37 38.06
CA PHE A 18 -16.29 24.07 38.53
C PHE A 18 -15.36 23.63 39.65
N LYS A 19 -15.88 23.56 40.88
CA LYS A 19 -15.17 23.03 42.05
C LYS A 19 -14.96 21.52 41.87
N PRO A 20 -13.72 21.00 41.89
CA PRO A 20 -13.48 19.60 42.18
C PRO A 20 -13.20 19.44 43.69
N LEU A 21 -13.77 18.37 44.24
CA LEU A 21 -13.45 17.83 45.56
C LEU A 21 -11.94 17.68 45.72
N GLN A 22 -11.41 18.36 46.74
CA GLN A 22 -10.03 18.20 47.21
C GLN A 22 -9.85 16.78 47.76
N ASN A 23 -8.99 15.99 47.12
CA ASN A 23 -8.30 14.91 47.79
C ASN A 23 -6.81 15.27 47.85
N ASN A 24 -6.34 15.43 49.09
CA ASN A 24 -4.98 15.78 49.47
C ASN A 24 -3.99 14.70 49.01
N PHE A 25 -3.02 15.09 48.19
CA PHE A 25 -1.72 14.43 48.15
C PHE A 25 -0.63 15.51 48.13
N ASN A 26 -0.01 15.71 49.30
CA ASN A 26 1.19 16.50 49.48
C ASN A 26 2.39 15.72 48.91
N LEU A 27 3.07 16.28 47.91
CA LEU A 27 4.42 15.88 47.54
C LEU A 27 5.23 17.14 47.21
N THR A 28 5.88 17.66 48.24
CA THR A 28 6.95 18.65 48.19
C THR A 28 8.12 18.14 47.34
N CYS A 29 8.32 18.73 46.16
CA CYS A 29 9.54 18.51 45.37
C CYS A 29 10.55 19.61 45.73
N LYS A 30 11.63 19.18 46.40
CA LYS A 30 12.75 20.02 46.83
C LYS A 30 13.79 20.05 45.70
N ILE A 31 13.98 21.21 45.10
CA ILE A 31 15.01 21.49 44.09
C ILE A 31 16.40 21.37 44.75
N ARG A 32 17.31 20.56 44.20
CA ARG A 32 18.74 20.64 44.50
C ARG A 32 19.57 20.36 43.24
N ASN A 33 20.26 21.41 42.79
CA ASN A 33 21.33 21.35 41.80
C ASN A 33 22.58 20.66 42.39
N GLY A 34 23.32 19.94 41.55
CA GLY A 34 24.65 19.43 41.92
C GLY A 34 25.29 18.56 40.83
N LEU A 35 26.21 19.16 40.08
CA LEU A 35 27.20 18.53 39.21
C LEU A 35 28.07 17.50 39.96
N HIS A 36 28.37 16.36 39.34
CA HIS A 36 29.72 15.74 39.17
C HIS A 36 29.63 14.23 38.87
N THR A 37 30.11 13.84 37.68
CA THR A 37 30.71 12.53 37.37
C THR A 37 32.19 12.52 37.82
N PRO A 38 32.97 11.41 37.79
CA PRO A 38 32.66 9.99 37.52
C PRO A 38 33.31 8.97 38.51
N ALA A 39 32.98 7.67 38.41
CA ALA A 39 33.95 6.54 38.27
C ALA A 39 33.46 5.15 38.81
N ARG A 40 33.87 4.13 38.04
CA ARG A 40 34.35 2.78 38.41
C ARG A 40 33.40 1.63 38.86
N LEU A 41 33.35 0.63 37.95
CA LEU A 41 33.44 -0.83 38.14
C LEU A 41 33.68 -1.36 39.56
N VAL A 42 32.82 -2.29 40.01
CA VAL A 42 33.19 -3.52 40.74
C VAL A 42 32.22 -4.65 40.37
N ALA A 43 32.78 -5.82 40.07
CA ALA A 43 32.12 -7.09 39.84
C ALA A 43 32.10 -7.93 41.14
N SER A 44 31.09 -8.79 41.29
CA SER A 44 31.02 -10.02 42.14
C SER A 44 29.54 -10.23 42.54
N SER A 45 28.93 -11.40 42.67
CA SER A 45 29.26 -12.82 42.50
C SER A 45 28.01 -13.62 42.92
N PHE A 46 27.84 -14.83 42.39
CA PHE A 46 26.88 -15.87 42.85
C PHE A 46 27.13 -16.31 44.31
N PRO A 47 26.14 -16.98 44.96
CA PRO A 47 26.09 -18.47 45.04
C PRO A 47 24.63 -18.98 44.82
N SER A 48 24.27 -20.12 44.22
CA SER A 48 24.67 -21.55 44.24
C SER A 48 24.60 -22.27 45.59
N SER A 49 23.65 -23.22 45.71
CA SER A 49 23.76 -24.58 46.31
C SER A 49 22.35 -25.08 46.73
N ALA A 50 21.74 -26.02 46.00
CA ALA A 50 21.71 -27.49 46.22
C ALA A 50 20.56 -27.93 47.16
N ALA A 51 19.90 -29.09 47.06
CA ALA A 51 20.21 -30.36 46.42
C ALA A 51 18.93 -31.19 46.14
N ALA A 52 19.11 -32.24 45.32
CA ALA A 52 18.24 -33.33 44.84
C ALA A 52 17.96 -34.40 45.95
N PRO A 53 17.63 -35.71 45.71
CA PRO A 53 17.41 -36.49 44.47
C PRO A 53 16.26 -37.55 44.51
N GLY A 54 16.09 -38.31 43.41
CA GLY A 54 15.35 -39.58 43.38
C GLY A 54 15.26 -40.21 41.99
N ASP A 55 16.06 -41.25 41.76
CA ASP A 55 16.21 -42.07 40.54
C ASP A 55 14.99 -42.98 40.22
N ASN A 56 14.81 -43.39 38.94
CA ASN A 56 15.13 -44.75 38.45
C ASN A 56 14.43 -45.13 37.12
N ASP A 57 15.25 -45.78 36.28
CA ASP A 57 15.01 -46.93 35.40
C ASP A 57 14.31 -46.85 34.03
N THR A 58 15.10 -47.30 33.04
CA THR A 58 14.76 -47.72 31.65
C THR A 58 14.49 -49.24 31.65
N PRO A 59 13.81 -49.85 30.64
CA PRO A 59 14.53 -50.30 29.44
C PRO A 59 13.73 -50.34 28.10
N THR A 60 14.46 -50.10 27.02
CA THR A 60 14.50 -50.77 25.69
C THR A 60 13.30 -51.60 25.16
N SER A 61 12.85 -51.28 23.95
CA SER A 61 12.55 -52.28 22.90
C SER A 61 12.55 -51.64 21.50
N ARG A 62 12.60 -52.50 20.48
CA ARG A 62 13.23 -52.40 19.15
C ARG A 62 12.25 -52.91 18.10
N SER A 63 12.17 -52.28 16.92
CA SER A 63 11.61 -52.83 15.65
C SER A 63 11.90 -51.80 14.54
N GLU A 64 12.88 -51.98 13.63
CA GLU A 64 12.89 -52.79 12.38
C GLU A 64 11.70 -52.44 11.45
N GLY A 65 11.81 -51.51 10.47
CA GLY A 65 12.41 -51.64 9.12
C GLY A 65 11.30 -51.37 8.06
N PRO A 66 11.52 -51.37 6.72
CA PRO A 66 12.67 -50.91 5.91
C PRO A 66 12.29 -50.06 4.65
N ALA A 67 13.32 -49.48 4.03
CA ALA A 67 13.63 -49.30 2.60
C ALA A 67 12.60 -48.74 1.58
N ALA A 68 12.97 -47.63 0.93
CA ALA A 68 13.07 -47.53 -0.55
C ALA A 68 13.82 -46.24 -0.93
N SER A 69 15.10 -46.40 -1.29
CA SER A 69 15.94 -45.43 -1.99
C SER A 69 15.67 -45.51 -3.49
N VAL A 70 15.42 -44.37 -4.14
CA VAL A 70 15.42 -44.27 -5.60
C VAL A 70 16.61 -43.41 -5.99
N ASP A 71 17.63 -44.08 -6.50
CA ASP A 71 18.76 -43.48 -7.22
C ASP A 71 18.26 -43.01 -8.60
N VAL A 72 18.51 -41.74 -8.92
CA VAL A 72 18.35 -41.20 -10.27
C VAL A 72 19.75 -40.84 -10.77
N GLU A 73 20.27 -41.77 -11.56
CA GLU A 73 21.49 -41.65 -12.35
C GLU A 73 21.19 -40.75 -13.55
N ILE A 74 21.74 -39.53 -13.57
CA ILE A 74 21.73 -38.66 -14.75
C ILE A 74 23.11 -38.71 -15.38
N GLU A 75 23.23 -39.57 -16.38
CA GLU A 75 24.33 -39.67 -17.32
C GLU A 75 24.33 -38.42 -18.22
N ASN A 76 25.21 -37.46 -17.94
CA ASN A 76 25.48 -36.32 -18.82
C ASN A 76 26.73 -36.61 -19.64
N THR A 77 26.53 -37.25 -20.79
CA THR A 77 27.54 -37.43 -21.84
C THR A 77 27.80 -36.09 -22.52
N ALA A 78 29.08 -35.72 -22.56
CA ALA A 78 29.60 -34.57 -23.29
C ALA A 78 29.44 -34.72 -24.81
N ALA A 79 29.00 -33.66 -25.47
CA ALA A 79 29.24 -33.45 -26.91
C ALA A 79 29.35 -31.95 -27.20
N SER A 80 30.58 -31.48 -27.41
CA SER A 80 30.90 -30.17 -27.97
C SER A 80 30.59 -30.14 -29.48
N PRO A 81 30.06 -29.04 -30.03
CA PRO A 81 30.21 -28.72 -31.43
C PRO A 81 31.16 -27.53 -31.67
N PRO A 82 31.69 -27.40 -32.90
CA PRO A 82 32.90 -26.65 -33.20
C PRO A 82 32.69 -25.14 -33.30
N SER A 83 33.73 -24.44 -32.86
CA SER A 83 34.04 -23.04 -33.15
C SER A 83 34.07 -22.76 -34.65
N THR A 84 33.12 -21.96 -35.15
CA THR A 84 33.25 -21.24 -36.42
C THR A 84 33.23 -19.75 -36.14
N THR A 85 34.43 -19.18 -36.20
CA THR A 85 34.72 -17.75 -36.14
C THR A 85 34.27 -17.13 -37.46
N ASN A 86 33.14 -16.44 -37.47
CA ASN A 86 32.77 -15.52 -38.54
C ASN A 86 32.86 -14.10 -38.00
N ASP A 87 34.01 -13.46 -38.23
CA ASP A 87 34.21 -12.02 -38.11
C ASP A 87 33.43 -11.31 -39.22
N GLY A 88 32.12 -11.18 -39.01
CA GLY A 88 31.28 -10.23 -39.71
C GLY A 88 30.82 -9.22 -38.68
N ALA A 89 31.45 -8.05 -38.63
CA ALA A 89 30.95 -6.90 -37.88
C ALA A 89 29.61 -6.49 -38.49
N ILE A 90 28.53 -7.12 -38.00
CA ILE A 90 27.16 -6.66 -38.22
C ILE A 90 27.08 -5.33 -37.48
N GLU A 91 27.13 -4.24 -38.25
CA GLU A 91 26.78 -2.91 -37.79
C GLU A 91 25.42 -3.03 -37.09
N SER A 92 25.44 -2.90 -35.75
CA SER A 92 24.24 -2.95 -34.95
C SER A 92 23.30 -1.86 -35.47
N PRO A 93 22.10 -2.21 -35.96
CA PRO A 93 21.18 -1.23 -36.52
C PRO A 93 20.95 -0.16 -35.46
N SER A 94 21.36 1.05 -35.82
CA SER A 94 21.30 2.22 -34.97
C SER A 94 19.87 2.37 -34.49
N SER A 95 19.71 2.24 -33.18
CA SER A 95 18.46 2.26 -32.43
C SER A 95 17.51 3.33 -32.97
N VAL A 96 16.39 2.91 -33.57
CA VAL A 96 15.26 3.80 -33.86
C VAL A 96 14.84 4.41 -32.52
N ILE A 97 15.17 5.69 -32.32
CA ILE A 97 14.91 6.40 -31.06
C ILE A 97 13.40 6.63 -30.98
N SER A 98 12.67 5.66 -30.43
CA SER A 98 11.25 5.82 -30.13
C SER A 98 11.07 7.04 -29.24
N LYS A 99 10.16 7.95 -29.63
CA LYS A 99 9.93 9.22 -28.91
C LYS A 99 9.71 8.95 -27.42
N PRO A 100 10.41 9.65 -26.50
CA PRO A 100 10.28 9.39 -25.06
C PRO A 100 8.83 9.60 -24.60
N VAL A 101 8.35 8.77 -23.66
CA VAL A 101 6.99 8.95 -23.11
C VAL A 101 6.92 10.27 -22.38
N ASN A 102 6.01 11.14 -22.79
CA ASN A 102 5.76 12.39 -22.10
C ASN A 102 4.90 12.13 -20.85
N TRP A 103 5.43 12.44 -19.67
CA TRP A 103 4.72 12.30 -18.39
C TRP A 103 3.40 13.07 -18.35
N ARG A 104 3.29 14.18 -19.08
CA ARG A 104 2.03 14.94 -19.22
C ARG A 104 0.97 14.12 -19.91
N GLY A 105 1.36 13.38 -20.96
CA GLY A 105 0.49 12.46 -21.69
C GLY A 105 -0.09 11.39 -20.77
N LEU A 106 0.76 10.75 -19.97
CA LEU A 106 0.33 9.78 -18.96
C LEU A 106 -0.69 10.39 -17.98
N LEU A 107 -0.41 11.58 -17.43
CA LEU A 107 -1.33 12.24 -16.49
C LEU A 107 -2.67 12.58 -17.14
N THR A 108 -2.67 13.08 -18.39
CA THR A 108 -3.90 13.39 -19.12
C THR A 108 -4.72 12.15 -19.43
N LEU A 109 -4.06 11.04 -19.80
CA LEU A 109 -4.72 9.74 -20.03
C LEU A 109 -5.32 9.19 -18.74
N THR A 110 -4.58 9.26 -17.62
CA THR A 110 -5.11 8.88 -16.30
C THR A 110 -6.31 9.73 -15.90
N ALA A 111 -6.24 11.05 -16.09
CA ALA A 111 -7.37 11.94 -15.80
C ALA A 111 -8.60 11.62 -16.67
N ALA A 112 -8.38 11.33 -17.96
CA ALA A 112 -9.45 10.92 -18.88
C ALA A 112 -10.10 9.61 -18.45
N GLN A 113 -9.29 8.59 -18.10
CA GLN A 113 -9.76 7.29 -17.61
C GLN A 113 -10.57 7.43 -16.31
N VAL A 114 -10.08 8.23 -15.35
CA VAL A 114 -10.82 8.51 -14.11
C VAL A 114 -12.12 9.25 -14.39
N LYS A 115 -12.11 10.27 -15.27
CA LYS A 115 -13.32 11.04 -15.62
C LYS A 115 -14.39 10.16 -16.26
N GLN A 116 -14.01 9.26 -17.16
CA GLN A 116 -14.93 8.33 -17.82
C GLN A 116 -15.50 7.30 -16.83
N ASN A 117 -14.70 6.88 -15.83
CA ASN A 117 -15.03 5.80 -14.90
C ASN A 117 -15.30 6.25 -13.47
N ILE A 118 -15.58 7.53 -13.23
CA ILE A 118 -15.58 8.08 -11.87
C ILE A 118 -16.55 7.36 -10.93
N TRP A 119 -17.75 7.07 -11.39
CA TRP A 119 -18.80 6.43 -10.58
C TRP A 119 -18.52 4.97 -10.21
N PRO A 120 -18.19 4.07 -11.16
CA PRO A 120 -17.84 2.70 -10.80
C PRO A 120 -16.56 2.62 -9.96
N LEU A 121 -15.54 3.47 -10.24
CA LEU A 121 -14.34 3.54 -9.40
C LEU A 121 -14.66 3.99 -7.98
N LEU A 122 -15.45 5.05 -7.81
CA LEU A 122 -15.83 5.55 -6.49
C LEU A 122 -16.64 4.51 -5.72
N LEU A 123 -17.60 3.83 -6.37
CA LEU A 123 -18.41 2.78 -5.74
C LEU A 123 -17.55 1.63 -5.23
N VAL A 124 -16.69 1.06 -6.07
CA VAL A 124 -15.82 -0.08 -5.72
C VAL A 124 -14.92 0.30 -4.55
N HIS A 125 -14.22 1.43 -4.66
CA HIS A 125 -13.29 1.82 -3.62
C HIS A 125 -13.98 2.27 -2.33
N CYS A 126 -15.17 2.86 -2.40
CA CYS A 126 -15.97 3.15 -1.20
C CYS A 126 -16.30 1.85 -0.45
N ILE A 127 -16.69 0.79 -1.15
CA ILE A 127 -16.93 -0.52 -0.54
C ILE A 127 -15.63 -1.07 0.07
N CYS A 128 -14.51 -1.04 -0.66
CA CYS A 128 -13.21 -1.47 -0.16
C CYS A 128 -12.78 -0.69 1.09
N ASP A 129 -12.90 0.63 1.09
CA ASP A 129 -12.53 1.51 2.20
C ASP A 129 -13.39 1.24 3.44
N VAL A 130 -14.70 1.02 3.27
CA VAL A 130 -15.60 0.62 4.35
C VAL A 130 -15.17 -0.73 4.93
N LEU A 131 -14.87 -1.72 4.08
CA LEU A 131 -14.43 -3.05 4.53
C LEU A 131 -13.08 -2.99 5.26
N ILE A 132 -12.12 -2.23 4.75
CA ILE A 132 -10.80 -2.02 5.38
C ILE A 132 -10.97 -1.30 6.72
N PHE A 133 -11.85 -0.30 6.79
CA PHE A 133 -12.15 0.39 8.04
C PHE A 133 -12.74 -0.57 9.07
N PHE A 134 -13.70 -1.42 8.69
CA PHE A 134 -14.26 -2.44 9.58
C PHE A 134 -13.20 -3.45 10.01
N LEU A 135 -12.38 -3.95 9.09
CA LEU A 135 -11.27 -4.86 9.40
C LEU A 135 -10.31 -4.26 10.42
N HIS A 136 -9.92 -3.00 10.21
CA HIS A 136 -9.06 -2.26 11.14
C HIS A 136 -9.73 -2.11 12.51
N ARG A 137 -11.01 -1.72 12.57
CA ARG A 137 -11.76 -1.59 13.84
C ARG A 137 -11.90 -2.91 14.59
N CYS A 138 -12.19 -4.01 13.88
CA CYS A 138 -12.25 -5.34 14.45
C CYS A 138 -10.88 -5.81 14.95
N SER A 139 -9.81 -5.55 14.20
CA SER A 139 -8.44 -5.86 14.59
C SER A 139 -8.05 -5.14 15.88
N HIS A 140 -8.29 -3.83 15.98
CA HIS A 140 -8.04 -3.07 17.22
C HIS A 140 -8.82 -3.64 18.41
N ARG A 141 -10.12 -3.91 18.23
CA ARG A 141 -10.94 -4.48 19.29
C ARG A 141 -10.41 -5.84 19.73
N LEU A 142 -10.06 -6.70 18.77
CA LEU A 142 -9.50 -8.02 19.05
C LEU A 142 -8.17 -7.92 19.81
N THR A 143 -7.25 -7.04 19.40
CA THR A 143 -6.00 -6.79 20.13
C THR A 143 -6.26 -6.35 21.56
N ASN A 144 -7.24 -5.49 21.79
CA ASN A 144 -7.56 -4.96 23.11
C ASN A 144 -8.19 -6.01 24.02
N GLU A 145 -9.12 -6.82 23.51
CA GLU A 145 -9.71 -7.95 24.24
C GLU A 145 -8.64 -8.99 24.59
N LEU A 146 -7.76 -9.33 23.64
CA LEU A 146 -6.65 -10.24 23.90
C LEU A 146 -5.64 -9.67 24.90
N ALA A 147 -5.38 -8.36 24.88
CA ALA A 147 -4.51 -7.71 25.85
C ALA A 147 -5.06 -7.80 27.27
N ILE A 148 -6.37 -7.54 27.43
CA ILE A 148 -7.05 -7.66 28.73
C ILE A 148 -6.98 -9.11 29.23
N ASN A 149 -7.28 -10.08 28.36
CA ASN A 149 -7.32 -11.49 28.75
C ASN A 149 -5.93 -12.12 28.99
N LEU A 150 -4.91 -11.76 28.20
CA LEU A 150 -3.58 -12.39 28.24
C LEU A 150 -2.58 -11.63 29.13
N LEU A 151 -2.64 -10.30 29.15
CA LEU A 151 -1.70 -9.46 29.90
C LEU A 151 -2.30 -8.96 31.22
N GLY A 152 -3.63 -8.96 31.33
CA GLY A 152 -4.36 -8.40 32.46
C GLY A 152 -4.56 -9.37 33.62
N GLY A 153 -3.55 -10.15 34.03
CA GLY A 153 -3.59 -11.03 35.22
C GLY A 153 -3.83 -10.29 36.56
N GLY A 154 -4.94 -9.56 36.67
CA GLY A 154 -5.31 -8.63 37.74
C GLY A 154 -5.01 -7.14 37.46
N ALA A 155 -4.04 -6.81 36.58
CA ALA A 155 -3.53 -5.44 36.48
C ALA A 155 -4.29 -4.50 35.52
N LEU A 156 -4.92 -5.04 34.47
CA LEU A 156 -5.70 -4.28 33.49
C LEU A 156 -7.18 -4.61 33.64
N THR A 157 -7.84 -3.97 34.60
CA THR A 157 -9.30 -4.12 34.73
C THR A 157 -10.00 -3.22 33.70
N PRO A 158 -11.14 -3.65 33.11
CA PRO A 158 -11.94 -2.81 32.23
C PRO A 158 -12.35 -1.46 32.86
N ALA A 159 -12.42 -1.41 34.20
CA ALA A 159 -12.69 -0.19 34.96
C ALA A 159 -11.51 0.81 34.96
N ALA A 160 -10.27 0.32 34.88
CA ALA A 160 -9.08 1.18 34.76
C ALA A 160 -8.91 1.73 33.33
N ILE A 161 -9.40 0.99 32.33
CA ILE A 161 -9.33 1.35 30.91
C ILE A 161 -10.55 2.22 30.58
N GLY A 162 -10.42 3.55 30.74
CA GLY A 162 -11.54 4.46 30.50
C GLY A 162 -12.17 4.32 29.10
N ASN A 163 -11.34 4.12 28.06
CA ASN A 163 -11.84 3.89 26.71
C ASN A 163 -11.04 2.80 25.97
N MET A 164 -11.67 1.64 25.79
CA MET A 164 -11.11 0.51 25.06
C MET A 164 -10.77 0.81 23.59
N TRP A 165 -11.20 1.94 23.04
CA TRP A 165 -10.86 2.35 21.68
C TRP A 165 -9.50 3.05 21.56
N TRP A 166 -8.89 3.44 22.69
CA TRP A 166 -7.67 4.27 22.71
C TRP A 166 -6.64 3.79 23.74
N LEU A 167 -6.52 2.47 23.92
CA LEU A 167 -5.54 1.87 24.84
C LEU A 167 -4.09 2.29 24.51
N THR A 168 -3.77 2.56 23.24
CA THR A 168 -2.45 3.05 22.81
C THR A 168 -2.16 4.50 23.20
N ALA A 169 -3.19 5.30 23.47
CA ALA A 169 -3.04 6.69 23.89
C ALA A 169 -2.83 6.81 25.42
N ASP A 170 -3.05 5.73 26.16
CA ASP A 170 -2.79 5.70 27.59
C ASP A 170 -1.29 5.48 27.84
N PRO A 171 -0.58 6.48 28.40
CA PRO A 171 0.85 6.37 28.66
C PRO A 171 1.19 5.24 29.66
N ALA A 172 0.24 4.80 30.49
CA ALA A 172 0.45 3.68 31.40
C ALA A 172 0.58 2.34 30.64
N ILE A 173 -0.11 2.21 29.51
CA ILE A 173 -0.05 1.02 28.65
C ILE A 173 1.09 1.12 27.65
N SER A 174 1.35 2.32 27.09
CA SER A 174 2.42 2.52 26.12
C SER A 174 3.82 2.30 26.71
N ASN A 175 4.02 2.61 27.99
CA ASN A 175 5.34 2.58 28.63
C ASN A 175 5.72 1.22 29.24
N PHE A 176 4.78 0.29 29.45
CA PHE A 176 5.02 -0.91 30.28
C PHE A 176 4.87 -2.27 29.58
N GLN A 177 4.53 -2.35 28.30
CA GLN A 177 4.18 -3.65 27.70
C GLN A 177 4.87 -3.94 26.36
N THR A 178 6.07 -4.53 26.42
CA THR A 178 6.60 -5.39 25.35
C THR A 178 5.55 -6.41 24.89
N GLY A 179 4.72 -6.92 25.80
CA GLY A 179 3.61 -7.83 25.49
C GLY A 179 2.53 -7.25 24.58
N TYR A 180 2.12 -5.99 24.77
CA TYR A 180 1.10 -5.35 23.93
C TYR A 180 1.61 -5.10 22.52
N GLN A 181 2.90 -4.75 22.38
CA GLN A 181 3.54 -4.60 21.07
C GLN A 181 3.58 -5.93 20.32
N ILE A 182 3.97 -7.03 20.98
CA ILE A 182 3.97 -8.38 20.38
C ILE A 182 2.56 -8.76 19.92
N LEU A 183 1.56 -8.54 20.77
CA LEU A 183 0.16 -8.85 20.43
C LEU A 183 -0.35 -8.02 19.25
N THR A 184 0.00 -6.73 19.23
CA THR A 184 -0.32 -5.83 18.10
C THR A 184 0.31 -6.35 16.81
N VAL A 185 1.58 -6.78 16.86
CA VAL A 185 2.27 -7.37 15.71
C VAL A 185 1.58 -8.65 15.23
N ILE A 186 1.21 -9.57 16.14
CA ILE A 186 0.53 -10.82 15.78
C ILE A 186 -0.81 -10.53 15.12
N VAL A 187 -1.65 -9.71 15.73
CA VAL A 187 -2.97 -9.38 15.16
C VAL A 187 -2.83 -8.62 13.85
N PHE A 188 -1.84 -7.72 13.73
CA PHE A 188 -1.52 -7.06 12.47
C PHE A 188 -1.12 -8.06 11.38
N LEU A 189 -0.25 -9.03 11.68
CA LEU A 189 0.17 -10.06 10.74
C LEU A 189 -1.00 -10.93 10.26
N LEU A 190 -2.01 -11.16 11.12
CA LEU A 190 -3.24 -11.86 10.76
C LEU A 190 -4.18 -10.99 9.91
N ALA A 191 -4.31 -9.70 10.22
CA ALA A 191 -5.16 -8.77 9.48
C ALA A 191 -4.54 -8.33 8.15
N PHE A 192 -3.22 -8.37 8.02
CA PHE A 192 -2.46 -7.96 6.85
C PHE A 192 -2.87 -8.69 5.55
N PRO A 193 -2.91 -10.03 5.48
CA PRO A 193 -3.35 -10.74 4.28
C PRO A 193 -4.81 -10.42 3.92
N LEU A 194 -5.69 -10.25 4.91
CA LEU A 194 -7.08 -9.84 4.67
C LEU A 194 -7.15 -8.44 4.05
N ASN A 195 -6.32 -7.51 4.51
CA ASN A 195 -6.21 -6.18 3.93
C ASN A 195 -5.70 -6.25 2.48
N ILE A 196 -4.71 -7.11 2.20
CA ILE A 196 -4.25 -7.36 0.82
C ILE A 196 -5.40 -7.91 -0.02
N VAL A 197 -6.16 -8.91 0.43
CA VAL A 197 -7.31 -9.45 -0.31
C VAL A 197 -8.30 -8.34 -0.69
N LEU A 198 -8.69 -7.48 0.26
CA LEU A 198 -9.62 -6.39 0.01
C LEU A 198 -9.07 -5.38 -1.02
N LYS A 199 -7.78 -5.08 -0.96
CA LYS A 199 -7.10 -4.21 -1.92
C LYS A 199 -7.00 -4.86 -3.30
N THR A 200 -6.61 -6.13 -3.36
CA THR A 200 -6.52 -6.91 -4.60
C THR A 200 -7.85 -6.91 -5.34
N ILE A 201 -8.96 -7.12 -4.62
CA ILE A 201 -10.30 -7.06 -5.19
C ILE A 201 -10.55 -5.67 -5.81
N GLY A 202 -10.27 -4.59 -5.08
CA GLY A 202 -10.38 -3.22 -5.58
C GLY A 202 -9.51 -2.94 -6.80
N THR A 203 -8.27 -3.44 -6.80
CA THR A 203 -7.33 -3.36 -7.93
C THR A 203 -7.88 -4.09 -9.16
N CYS A 204 -8.36 -5.33 -9.00
CA CYS A 204 -8.96 -6.10 -10.09
C CYS A 204 -10.14 -5.37 -10.71
N PHE A 205 -11.10 -4.90 -9.90
CA PHE A 205 -12.21 -4.11 -10.40
C PHE A 205 -11.75 -2.85 -11.14
N THR A 206 -10.77 -2.12 -10.59
CA THR A 206 -10.20 -0.92 -11.24
C THR A 206 -9.64 -1.25 -12.61
N ILE A 207 -8.86 -2.33 -12.74
CA ILE A 207 -8.28 -2.79 -14.01
C ILE A 207 -9.38 -3.15 -15.02
N PHE A 208 -10.38 -3.94 -14.62
CA PHE A 208 -11.44 -4.37 -15.53
C PHE A 208 -12.35 -3.22 -15.97
N ILE A 209 -12.69 -2.30 -15.06
CA ILE A 209 -13.44 -1.08 -15.38
C ILE A 209 -12.71 -0.26 -16.45
N CYS A 210 -11.40 -0.04 -16.26
CA CYS A 210 -10.59 0.73 -17.22
C CYS A 210 -10.44 -0.02 -18.56
N LYS A 211 -10.25 -1.35 -18.53
CA LYS A 211 -10.15 -2.20 -19.73
C LYS A 211 -11.43 -2.16 -20.58
N GLU A 212 -12.60 -2.30 -19.95
CA GLU A 212 -13.88 -2.35 -20.66
C GLU A 212 -14.16 -1.03 -21.41
N GLN A 213 -13.80 0.12 -20.83
CA GLN A 213 -13.96 1.40 -21.52
C GLN A 213 -12.94 1.60 -22.63
N ALA A 214 -11.69 1.18 -22.46
CA ALA A 214 -10.69 1.27 -23.50
C ALA A 214 -11.12 0.51 -24.77
N GLY A 215 -11.75 -0.66 -24.63
CA GLY A 215 -12.33 -1.41 -25.75
C GLY A 215 -13.46 -0.65 -26.46
N LYS A 216 -14.37 -0.04 -25.69
CA LYS A 216 -15.50 0.74 -26.24
C LYS A 216 -15.06 1.99 -26.99
N GLU A 217 -13.98 2.63 -26.58
CA GLU A 217 -13.44 3.80 -27.27
C GLU A 217 -12.86 3.45 -28.65
N VAL A 218 -12.14 2.32 -28.75
CA VAL A 218 -11.61 1.82 -30.03
C VAL A 218 -12.75 1.43 -30.98
N GLU A 219 -13.76 0.70 -30.49
CA GLU A 219 -14.94 0.35 -31.30
C GLU A 219 -15.71 1.58 -31.77
N ALA A 220 -15.90 2.59 -30.90
CA ALA A 220 -16.58 3.83 -31.29
C ALA A 220 -15.78 4.65 -32.33
N THR A 221 -14.45 4.65 -32.23
CA THR A 221 -13.56 5.34 -33.19
C THR A 221 -13.58 4.65 -34.56
N ASN A 222 -13.64 3.32 -34.58
CA ASN A 222 -13.69 2.53 -35.81
C ASN A 222 -15.09 2.53 -36.45
N ALA A 223 -16.15 2.57 -35.64
CA ALA A 223 -17.53 2.51 -36.12
C ALA A 223 -18.10 3.87 -36.57
N ALA A 224 -17.47 4.99 -36.20
CA ALA A 224 -18.06 6.29 -36.48
C ALA A 224 -17.06 7.40 -36.75
N GLY A 225 -17.02 7.85 -38.02
CA GLY A 225 -16.50 9.17 -38.40
C GLY A 225 -17.22 10.35 -37.73
N THR A 226 -18.31 10.13 -36.98
CA THR A 226 -18.98 11.13 -36.15
C THR A 226 -19.93 10.43 -35.16
N THR A 227 -19.49 10.05 -33.96
CA THR A 227 -20.45 9.82 -32.86
C THR A 227 -19.94 10.31 -31.52
N SER A 228 -20.72 11.21 -30.93
CA SER A 228 -20.57 11.76 -29.60
C SER A 228 -20.56 10.62 -28.56
N THR A 229 -19.41 10.38 -27.94
CA THR A 229 -19.32 9.56 -26.73
C THR A 229 -20.23 10.20 -25.68
N ARG A 230 -21.36 9.54 -25.41
CA ARG A 230 -22.37 10.01 -24.44
C ARG A 230 -21.83 9.84 -23.03
N THR A 231 -20.88 10.72 -22.68
CA THR A 231 -20.32 10.81 -21.34
C THR A 231 -21.46 11.10 -20.38
N THR A 232 -21.63 10.23 -19.38
CA THR A 232 -22.61 10.50 -18.34
C THR A 232 -22.11 11.74 -17.60
N PRO A 233 -22.91 12.81 -17.47
CA PRO A 233 -22.46 14.01 -16.78
C PRO A 233 -22.03 13.66 -15.36
N TRP A 234 -20.79 13.97 -15.03
CA TRP A 234 -20.16 13.62 -13.75
C TRP A 234 -20.89 14.25 -12.55
N TRP A 235 -21.71 15.28 -12.75
CA TRP A 235 -22.48 15.94 -11.70
C TRP A 235 -23.80 15.23 -11.33
N ARG A 236 -24.13 14.07 -11.92
CA ARG A 236 -25.36 13.30 -11.61
C ARG A 236 -25.06 12.05 -10.77
N PRO A 237 -24.82 12.17 -9.44
CA PRO A 237 -24.39 11.07 -8.58
C PRO A 237 -25.35 9.89 -8.57
N PHE A 238 -26.63 10.14 -8.37
CA PHE A 238 -27.64 9.08 -8.29
C PHE A 238 -27.74 8.27 -9.59
N LEU A 239 -27.67 8.94 -10.75
CA LEU A 239 -27.75 8.26 -12.04
C LEU A 239 -26.44 7.51 -12.35
N GLY A 240 -25.30 8.10 -12.00
CA GLY A 240 -23.99 7.46 -12.10
C GLY A 240 -23.90 6.20 -11.27
N MET A 241 -24.33 6.25 -10.00
CA MET A 241 -24.32 5.11 -9.09
C MET A 241 -25.29 3.99 -9.52
N LYS A 242 -26.50 4.36 -9.99
CA LYS A 242 -27.45 3.39 -10.55
C LYS A 242 -26.91 2.65 -11.78
N ARG A 243 -26.06 3.30 -12.59
CA ARG A 243 -25.39 2.67 -13.74
C ARG A 243 -24.13 1.90 -13.35
N ALA A 244 -23.42 2.38 -12.34
CA ALA A 244 -22.22 1.72 -11.83
C ALA A 244 -22.53 0.37 -11.18
N ALA A 245 -23.61 0.26 -10.40
CA ALA A 245 -23.96 -0.96 -9.69
C ALA A 245 -24.08 -2.21 -10.59
N PRO A 246 -24.86 -2.21 -11.70
CA PRO A 246 -24.93 -3.38 -12.59
C PRO A 246 -23.61 -3.64 -13.32
N ALA A 247 -22.85 -2.59 -13.68
CA ALA A 247 -21.54 -2.75 -14.31
C ALA A 247 -20.55 -3.46 -13.35
N VAL A 248 -20.45 -3.00 -12.11
CA VAL A 248 -19.65 -3.63 -11.06
C VAL A 248 -20.16 -5.06 -10.80
N ARG A 249 -21.47 -5.27 -10.74
CA ARG A 249 -22.07 -6.60 -10.57
C ARG A 249 -21.65 -7.58 -11.69
N GLY A 250 -21.62 -7.12 -12.92
CA GLY A 250 -21.19 -7.92 -14.08
C GLY A 250 -19.71 -8.30 -14.06
N LEU A 251 -18.88 -7.56 -13.33
CA LEU A 251 -17.44 -7.81 -13.23
C LEU A 251 -17.08 -8.87 -12.18
N PHE A 252 -17.98 -9.25 -11.26
CA PHE A 252 -17.64 -10.22 -10.20
C PHE A 252 -17.20 -11.58 -10.74
N SER A 253 -17.78 -12.06 -11.83
CA SER A 253 -17.35 -13.34 -12.46
C SER A 253 -15.93 -13.25 -13.01
N GLN A 254 -15.59 -12.13 -13.68
CA GLN A 254 -14.25 -11.90 -14.21
C GLN A 254 -13.22 -11.73 -13.09
N VAL A 255 -13.60 -11.06 -12.00
CA VAL A 255 -12.75 -10.89 -10.83
C VAL A 255 -12.48 -12.24 -10.16
N ASP A 256 -13.48 -13.13 -10.06
CA ASP A 256 -13.31 -14.45 -9.40
C ASP A 256 -12.24 -15.32 -10.07
N GLU A 257 -12.13 -15.25 -11.40
CA GLU A 257 -11.12 -16.00 -12.15
C GLU A 257 -9.69 -15.45 -11.97
N VAL A 258 -9.56 -14.15 -11.70
CA VAL A 258 -8.29 -13.43 -11.77
C VAL A 258 -7.72 -13.05 -10.40
N TRP A 259 -8.56 -12.86 -9.38
CA TRP A 259 -8.12 -12.31 -8.10
C TRP A 259 -7.06 -13.17 -7.41
N LYS A 260 -7.15 -14.51 -7.47
CA LYS A 260 -6.16 -15.41 -6.83
C LYS A 260 -4.75 -15.16 -7.36
N ARG A 261 -4.64 -14.93 -8.67
CA ARG A 261 -3.38 -14.66 -9.35
C ARG A 261 -2.85 -13.28 -8.97
N VAL A 262 -3.70 -12.26 -9.00
CA VAL A 262 -3.33 -10.90 -8.62
C VAL A 262 -2.98 -10.81 -7.14
N PHE A 263 -3.67 -11.56 -6.28
CA PHE A 263 -3.42 -11.64 -4.84
C PHE A 263 -2.00 -12.12 -4.53
N VAL A 264 -1.55 -13.21 -5.17
CA VAL A 264 -0.17 -13.71 -4.98
C VAL A 264 0.86 -12.67 -5.41
N VAL A 265 0.60 -11.97 -6.52
CA VAL A 265 1.48 -10.90 -7.01
C VAL A 265 1.48 -9.71 -6.05
N GLU A 266 0.33 -9.24 -5.58
CA GLU A 266 0.24 -8.16 -4.60
C GLU A 266 0.86 -8.53 -3.26
N LEU A 267 0.78 -9.80 -2.83
CA LEU A 267 1.44 -10.29 -1.63
C LEU A 267 2.97 -10.24 -1.78
N LEU A 268 3.51 -10.70 -2.91
CA LEU A 268 4.94 -10.61 -3.22
C LEU A 268 5.40 -9.15 -3.32
N VAL A 269 4.64 -8.31 -4.01
CA VAL A 269 4.92 -6.87 -4.12
C VAL A 269 4.90 -6.23 -2.74
N SER A 270 3.90 -6.52 -1.90
CA SER A 270 3.81 -5.96 -0.54
C SER A 270 4.96 -6.42 0.34
N ALA A 271 5.35 -7.69 0.26
CA ALA A 271 6.50 -8.23 0.98
C ALA A 271 7.82 -7.57 0.55
N ALA A 272 7.97 -7.20 -0.72
CA ALA A 272 9.15 -6.48 -1.23
C ALA A 272 9.12 -4.97 -0.91
N VAL A 273 7.93 -4.35 -0.95
CA VAL A 273 7.74 -2.91 -0.76
C VAL A 273 7.91 -2.53 0.72
N ILE A 274 7.48 -3.36 1.68
CA ILE A 274 7.58 -3.04 3.11
C ILE A 274 9.05 -2.78 3.55
N PRO A 275 10.01 -3.70 3.34
CA PRO A 275 11.41 -3.45 3.66
C PRO A 275 11.98 -2.23 2.92
N LEU A 276 11.56 -2.02 1.68
CA LEU A 276 12.03 -0.90 0.87
C LEU A 276 11.50 0.45 1.38
N GLN A 277 10.27 0.47 1.90
CA GLN A 277 9.71 1.63 2.59
C GLN A 277 10.48 1.93 3.87
N PHE A 278 10.79 0.92 4.68
CA PHE A 278 11.65 1.09 5.86
C PHE A 278 13.06 1.58 5.49
N ALA A 279 13.67 1.00 4.45
CA ALA A 279 14.98 1.43 3.95
C ALA A 279 14.95 2.88 3.44
N SER A 280 13.84 3.30 2.81
CA SER A 280 13.65 4.67 2.34
C SER A 280 13.47 5.70 3.46
N LEU A 281 13.00 5.25 4.64
CA LEU A 281 12.89 6.08 5.83
C LEU A 281 14.23 6.17 6.57
N ALA A 282 15.03 5.11 6.54
CA ALA A 282 16.26 4.99 7.32
C ALA A 282 17.49 5.59 6.61
N VAL A 283 17.73 5.25 5.34
CA VAL A 283 19.05 5.47 4.70
C VAL A 283 18.94 5.88 3.22
N ILE A 284 18.03 5.28 2.46
CA ILE A 284 17.98 5.45 1.00
C ILE A 284 17.05 6.62 0.65
N THR A 285 17.53 7.55 -0.17
CA THR A 285 16.69 8.68 -0.58
C THR A 285 15.54 8.20 -1.46
N LEU A 286 14.35 8.77 -1.22
CA LEU A 286 13.11 8.49 -1.95
C LEU A 286 13.26 8.49 -3.49
N PRO A 287 14.09 9.34 -4.13
CA PRO A 287 14.32 9.29 -5.56
C PRO A 287 14.86 7.96 -6.10
N LEU A 288 15.58 7.17 -5.29
CA LEU A 288 16.11 5.87 -5.70
C LEU A 288 15.11 4.73 -5.52
N THR A 289 14.37 4.71 -4.41
CA THR A 289 13.43 3.62 -4.11
C THR A 289 12.13 3.74 -4.90
N LEU A 290 11.69 4.97 -5.20
CA LEU A 290 10.41 5.22 -5.82
C LEU A 290 10.26 4.59 -7.23
N PRO A 291 11.22 4.72 -8.18
CA PRO A 291 11.09 4.07 -9.48
C PRO A 291 10.99 2.55 -9.38
N LEU A 292 11.64 1.95 -8.39
CA LEU A 292 11.58 0.51 -8.15
C LEU A 292 10.20 0.11 -7.62
N ILE A 293 9.69 0.83 -6.63
CA ILE A 293 8.32 0.65 -6.10
C ILE A 293 7.28 0.78 -7.23
N LEU A 294 7.42 1.79 -8.09
CA LEU A 294 6.49 2.01 -9.21
C LEU A 294 6.53 0.91 -10.26
N SER A 295 7.70 0.31 -10.51
CA SER A 295 7.78 -0.87 -11.37
C SER A 295 6.95 -2.03 -10.81
N LEU A 296 6.99 -2.23 -9.48
CA LEU A 296 6.22 -3.27 -8.80
C LEU A 296 4.71 -3.01 -8.85
N TYR A 297 4.26 -1.76 -8.79
CA TYR A 297 2.83 -1.43 -8.87
C TYR A 297 2.17 -1.77 -10.21
N THR A 298 2.95 -1.89 -11.29
CA THR A 298 2.43 -2.35 -12.59
C THR A 298 2.31 -3.87 -12.72
N ALA A 299 2.81 -4.63 -11.74
CA ALA A 299 2.72 -6.09 -11.74
C ALA A 299 1.26 -6.60 -11.64
N ALA A 300 0.37 -5.87 -10.95
CA ALA A 300 -1.03 -6.25 -10.85
C ALA A 300 -1.77 -6.15 -12.20
N PRO A 301 -1.66 -5.06 -12.99
CA PRO A 301 -2.12 -5.02 -14.38
C PRO A 301 -1.54 -6.13 -15.27
N VAL A 302 -0.22 -6.41 -15.17
CA VAL A 302 0.43 -7.49 -15.93
C VAL A 302 -0.20 -8.84 -15.59
N ALA A 303 -0.35 -9.14 -14.30
CA ALA A 303 -0.96 -10.38 -13.84
C ALA A 303 -2.43 -10.49 -14.28
N ALA A 304 -3.19 -9.39 -14.20
CA ALA A 304 -4.60 -9.39 -14.58
C ALA A 304 -4.79 -9.58 -16.09
N LEU A 305 -4.04 -8.87 -16.92
CA LEU A 305 -4.27 -8.77 -18.37
C LEU A 305 -3.43 -9.72 -19.21
N GLU A 306 -2.21 -10.05 -18.80
CA GLU A 306 -1.34 -11.00 -19.52
C GLU A 306 -1.42 -12.42 -18.97
N GLY A 307 -2.09 -12.61 -17.82
CA GLY A 307 -2.27 -13.94 -17.24
C GLY A 307 -1.06 -14.51 -16.50
N LEU A 308 0.02 -13.73 -16.36
CA LEU A 308 1.25 -14.14 -15.68
C LEU A 308 1.07 -14.25 -14.16
N LYS A 309 1.77 -15.20 -13.53
CA LYS A 309 1.67 -15.49 -12.09
C LYS A 309 2.98 -15.15 -11.36
N GLY A 310 2.87 -14.85 -10.08
CA GLY A 310 4.02 -14.78 -9.15
C GLY A 310 5.15 -13.84 -9.60
N LEU A 311 6.38 -14.34 -9.55
CA LEU A 311 7.58 -13.56 -9.90
C LEU A 311 7.69 -13.23 -11.39
N ASP A 312 7.07 -14.02 -12.28
CA ASP A 312 7.14 -13.77 -13.72
C ASP A 312 6.37 -12.50 -14.09
N ALA A 313 5.21 -12.27 -13.45
CA ALA A 313 4.48 -11.01 -13.60
C ALA A 313 5.31 -9.82 -13.10
N VAL A 314 6.07 -9.99 -12.02
CA VAL A 314 6.94 -8.94 -11.47
C VAL A 314 8.11 -8.65 -12.41
N LYS A 315 8.80 -9.67 -12.92
CA LYS A 315 9.91 -9.52 -13.89
C LYS A 315 9.41 -8.82 -15.15
N ARG A 316 8.30 -9.29 -15.70
CA ARG A 316 7.66 -8.71 -16.88
C ARG A 316 7.28 -7.25 -16.66
N SER A 317 6.73 -6.91 -15.51
CA SER A 317 6.41 -5.52 -15.15
C SER A 317 7.65 -4.63 -15.09
N HIS A 318 8.77 -5.16 -14.60
CA HIS A 318 10.03 -4.44 -14.49
C HIS A 318 10.64 -4.13 -15.86
N GLU A 319 10.57 -5.08 -16.79
CA GLU A 319 11.01 -4.95 -18.19
C GLU A 319 10.17 -3.92 -18.94
N LEU A 320 8.83 -4.05 -18.88
CA LEU A 320 7.89 -3.15 -19.52
C LEU A 320 8.03 -1.69 -19.05
N VAL A 321 8.21 -1.50 -17.74
CA VAL A 321 8.26 -0.14 -17.16
C VAL A 321 9.66 0.47 -17.24
N LYS A 322 10.73 -0.32 -17.42
CA LYS A 322 12.12 0.16 -17.52
C LYS A 322 12.29 1.42 -18.38
N PRO A 323 11.79 1.49 -19.63
CA PRO A 323 11.94 2.67 -20.48
C PRO A 323 11.11 3.89 -20.01
N ILE A 324 10.09 3.70 -19.18
CA ILE A 324 9.14 4.76 -18.78
C ILE A 324 9.20 5.14 -17.30
N ARG A 325 10.16 4.60 -16.53
CA ARG A 325 10.23 4.77 -15.06
C ARG A 325 10.17 6.21 -14.61
N LEU A 326 10.98 7.08 -15.20
CA LEU A 326 11.02 8.50 -14.84
C LEU A 326 9.72 9.22 -15.23
N ALA A 327 9.17 8.89 -16.42
CA ALA A 327 7.90 9.44 -16.88
C ALA A 327 6.72 9.03 -15.99
N LEU A 328 6.78 7.88 -15.33
CA LEU A 328 5.81 7.40 -14.35
C LEU A 328 6.03 7.98 -12.95
N ALA A 329 7.29 8.17 -12.53
CA ALA A 329 7.63 8.68 -11.21
C ALA A 329 7.15 10.12 -10.99
N VAL A 330 7.34 11.00 -11.97
CA VAL A 330 6.94 12.41 -11.87
C VAL A 330 5.44 12.59 -11.57
N PRO A 331 4.49 12.01 -12.35
CA PRO A 331 3.06 12.17 -12.08
C PRO A 331 2.66 11.51 -10.77
N PHE A 332 3.26 10.38 -10.39
CA PHE A 332 2.98 9.75 -9.10
C PHE A 332 3.37 10.66 -7.93
N VAL A 333 4.60 11.20 -7.91
CA VAL A 333 5.01 12.17 -6.87
C VAL A 333 4.12 13.40 -6.89
N GLY A 334 3.83 13.92 -8.08
CA GLY A 334 2.94 15.07 -8.24
C GLY A 334 1.56 14.83 -7.61
N LEU A 335 0.96 13.66 -7.84
CA LEU A 335 -0.31 13.27 -7.24
C LEU A 335 -0.23 13.12 -5.72
N VAL A 336 0.85 12.53 -5.18
CA VAL A 336 1.05 12.37 -3.74
C VAL A 336 1.22 13.73 -3.05
N VAL A 337 2.08 14.59 -3.61
CA VAL A 337 2.29 15.95 -3.11
C VAL A 337 1.01 16.76 -3.19
N SER A 338 0.26 16.66 -4.29
CA SER A 338 -1.02 17.35 -4.46
C SER A 338 -2.06 16.87 -3.45
N ALA A 339 -2.14 15.56 -3.18
CA ALA A 339 -3.09 15.02 -2.20
C ALA A 339 -2.76 15.51 -0.79
N ARG A 340 -1.48 15.50 -0.41
CA ARG A 340 -1.03 16.02 0.89
C ARG A 340 -1.21 17.54 1.00
N GLY A 341 -0.93 18.26 -0.07
CA GLY A 341 -1.13 19.70 -0.16
C GLY A 341 -2.59 20.09 -0.03
N ALA A 342 -3.51 19.36 -0.67
CA ALA A 342 -4.95 19.56 -0.55
C ALA A 342 -5.45 19.35 0.88
N GLU A 343 -4.99 18.29 1.55
CA GLU A 343 -5.33 18.04 2.96
C GLU A 343 -4.78 19.11 3.91
N ALA A 344 -3.53 19.52 3.73
CA ALA A 344 -2.91 20.58 4.52
C ALA A 344 -3.61 21.93 4.31
N LEU A 345 -3.91 22.28 3.06
CA LEU A 345 -4.62 23.50 2.70
C LEU A 345 -6.04 23.51 3.30
N LYS A 346 -6.78 22.41 3.18
CA LYS A 346 -8.09 22.25 3.82
C LYS A 346 -8.00 22.47 5.33
N GLY A 347 -7.03 21.84 6.01
CA GLY A 347 -6.80 21.99 7.44
C GLY A 347 -6.47 23.44 7.83
N GLN A 348 -5.59 24.09 7.08
CA GLN A 348 -5.23 25.50 7.29
C GLN A 348 -6.42 26.44 7.07
N MET A 349 -7.20 26.23 6.01
CA MET A 349 -8.38 27.06 5.72
C MET A 349 -9.47 26.92 6.79
N LEU A 350 -9.69 25.71 7.33
CA LEU A 350 -10.60 25.52 8.47
C LEU A 350 -10.06 26.18 9.73
N ALA A 351 -8.77 25.97 10.05
CA ALA A 351 -8.16 26.54 11.25
C ALA A 351 -8.11 28.07 11.22
N ALA A 352 -7.93 28.67 10.04
CA ALA A 352 -7.93 30.11 9.84
C ALA A 352 -9.34 30.74 9.81
N MET A 353 -10.40 29.92 9.77
CA MET A 353 -11.76 30.41 9.65
C MET A 353 -12.26 31.03 10.96
N PRO A 354 -12.71 32.29 10.97
CA PRO A 354 -13.27 32.92 12.16
C PRO A 354 -14.42 32.10 12.78
N PRO A 355 -14.50 31.98 14.13
CA PRO A 355 -15.55 31.19 14.81
C PRO A 355 -16.99 31.56 14.44
N ARG A 356 -17.23 32.81 14.00
CA ARG A 356 -18.55 33.27 13.52
C ARG A 356 -19.05 32.48 12.31
N PHE A 357 -18.18 32.08 11.39
CA PHE A 357 -18.60 31.33 10.20
C PHE A 357 -19.12 29.94 10.55
N TYR A 358 -18.63 29.32 11.62
CA TYR A 358 -19.16 28.04 12.09
C TYR A 358 -20.57 28.14 12.67
N LYS A 359 -20.98 29.34 13.12
CA LYS A 359 -22.29 29.58 13.74
C LYS A 359 -23.30 30.17 12.78
N GLU A 360 -22.86 31.12 11.96
CA GLU A 360 -23.74 31.94 11.12
C GLU A 360 -23.78 31.47 9.66
N LEU A 361 -22.71 30.86 9.16
CA LEU A 361 -22.53 30.49 7.75
C LEU A 361 -21.95 29.07 7.62
N ILE A 362 -22.67 28.08 8.16
CA ILE A 362 -22.21 26.68 8.21
C ILE A 362 -21.96 26.09 6.81
N GLU A 363 -22.54 26.68 5.77
CA GLU A 363 -22.38 26.28 4.37
C GLU A 363 -20.91 26.39 3.91
N LEU A 364 -20.16 27.38 4.41
CA LEU A 364 -18.79 27.63 3.97
C LEU A 364 -17.78 26.58 4.48
N PRO A 365 -17.71 26.24 5.79
CA PRO A 365 -16.90 25.12 6.26
C PRO A 365 -17.39 23.78 5.72
N ALA A 366 -18.71 23.59 5.54
CA ALA A 366 -19.25 22.39 4.92
C ALA A 366 -18.80 22.24 3.46
N ALA A 367 -18.91 23.30 2.65
CA ALA A 367 -18.46 23.30 1.27
C ALA A 367 -16.95 23.05 1.15
N LEU A 368 -16.15 23.63 2.04
CA LEU A 368 -14.70 23.39 2.08
C LEU A 368 -14.37 21.94 2.46
N LEU A 369 -15.06 21.38 3.44
CA LEU A 369 -14.90 19.98 3.83
C LEU A 369 -15.27 19.03 2.70
N ILE A 370 -16.44 19.23 2.09
CA ILE A 370 -16.94 18.41 0.97
C ILE A 370 -16.03 18.56 -0.25
N GLY A 371 -15.70 19.79 -0.63
CA GLY A 371 -14.83 20.08 -1.78
C GLY A 371 -13.42 19.52 -1.59
N GLY A 372 -12.83 19.70 -0.41
CA GLY A 372 -11.54 19.11 -0.07
C GLY A 372 -11.58 17.59 -0.05
N PHE A 373 -12.64 16.98 0.47
CA PHE A 373 -12.82 15.53 0.44
C PHE A 373 -12.95 14.99 -0.99
N VAL A 374 -13.77 15.63 -1.84
CA VAL A 374 -13.92 15.26 -3.26
C VAL A 374 -12.59 15.38 -4.00
N LEU A 375 -11.83 16.45 -3.74
CA LEU A 375 -10.51 16.63 -4.35
C LEU A 375 -9.53 15.53 -3.91
N SER A 376 -9.46 15.22 -2.63
CA SER A 376 -8.61 14.14 -2.11
C SER A 376 -9.01 12.77 -2.70
N LEU A 377 -10.31 12.51 -2.84
CA LEU A 377 -10.80 11.30 -3.51
C LEU A 377 -10.37 11.24 -4.98
N LEU A 378 -10.52 12.33 -5.74
CA LEU A 378 -10.11 12.38 -7.14
C LEU A 378 -8.61 12.10 -7.30
N LEU A 379 -7.78 12.72 -6.47
CA LEU A 379 -6.34 12.51 -6.48
C LEU A 379 -5.97 11.06 -6.11
N SER A 380 -6.64 10.47 -5.12
CA SER A 380 -6.46 9.06 -4.77
C SER A 380 -6.84 8.14 -5.93
N ARG A 381 -7.96 8.40 -6.61
CA ARG A 381 -8.38 7.58 -7.76
C ARG A 381 -7.45 7.72 -8.96
N MET A 382 -6.86 8.89 -9.17
CA MET A 382 -5.80 9.05 -10.18
C MET A 382 -4.56 8.23 -9.82
N GLN A 383 -4.18 8.14 -8.55
CA GLN A 383 -3.05 7.29 -8.11
C GLN A 383 -3.34 5.80 -8.36
N ASP A 384 -4.58 5.35 -8.14
CA ASP A 384 -4.97 3.94 -8.35
C ASP A 384 -5.02 3.55 -9.83
N VAL A 385 -5.41 4.47 -10.72
CA VAL A 385 -5.53 4.23 -12.17
C VAL A 385 -4.18 4.39 -12.90
N LEU A 386 -3.24 5.15 -12.33
CA LEU A 386 -1.96 5.44 -12.96
C LEU A 386 -1.13 4.19 -13.35
N PRO A 387 -1.01 3.13 -12.51
CA PRO A 387 -0.28 1.92 -12.87
C PRO A 387 -0.87 1.18 -14.08
N PHE A 388 -2.20 1.18 -14.20
CA PHE A 388 -2.89 0.59 -15.35
C PHE A 388 -2.57 1.35 -16.64
N VAL A 389 -2.66 2.69 -16.62
CA VAL A 389 -2.36 3.53 -17.80
C VAL A 389 -0.89 3.40 -18.20
N ALA A 390 0.02 3.33 -17.22
CA ALA A 390 1.44 3.12 -17.47
C ALA A 390 1.69 1.76 -18.15
N PHE A 391 1.00 0.71 -17.70
CA PHE A 391 1.05 -0.61 -18.32
C PHE A 391 0.54 -0.58 -19.76
N THR A 392 -0.62 0.02 -20.02
CA THR A 392 -1.19 0.06 -21.39
C THR A 392 -0.31 0.84 -22.35
N GLU A 393 0.28 1.96 -21.92
CA GLU A 393 1.19 2.76 -22.75
C GLU A 393 2.53 2.05 -22.98
N ALA A 394 3.08 1.37 -21.97
CA ALA A 394 4.27 0.54 -22.14
C ALA A 394 4.04 -0.59 -23.15
N LYS A 395 2.91 -1.29 -23.03
CA LYS A 395 2.53 -2.38 -23.92
C LYS A 395 2.31 -1.92 -25.36
N ARG A 396 1.60 -0.80 -25.54
CA ARG A 396 1.39 -0.19 -26.87
C ARG A 396 2.71 0.16 -27.56
N LYS A 397 3.71 0.62 -26.80
CA LYS A 397 5.05 0.92 -27.35
C LYS A 397 5.82 -0.32 -27.78
N GLU A 398 5.75 -1.38 -26.99
CA GLU A 398 6.37 -2.66 -27.35
C GLU A 398 5.73 -3.26 -28.61
N GLU A 399 4.40 -3.14 -28.74
CA GLU A 399 3.67 -3.59 -29.94
C GLU A 399 3.98 -2.72 -31.17
N GLY A 400 4.06 -1.39 -31.00
CA GLY A 400 4.40 -0.46 -32.08
C GLY A 400 5.83 -0.63 -32.62
N GLY A 401 6.80 -0.90 -31.75
CA GLY A 401 8.18 -1.17 -32.18
C GLY A 401 8.29 -2.43 -33.05
N LYS A 402 7.56 -3.49 -32.71
CA LYS A 402 7.56 -4.73 -33.51
C LYS A 402 7.04 -4.55 -34.94
N VAL A 403 6.09 -3.64 -35.15
CA VAL A 403 5.54 -3.36 -36.48
C VAL A 403 6.52 -2.56 -37.33
N GLU A 404 7.21 -1.58 -36.73
CA GLU A 404 8.25 -0.81 -37.42
C GLU A 404 9.45 -1.70 -37.79
N ASP A 405 9.90 -2.57 -36.89
CA ASP A 405 11.00 -3.51 -37.15
C ASP A 405 10.66 -4.49 -38.28
N ALA A 406 9.42 -5.02 -38.32
CA ALA A 406 8.96 -5.91 -39.39
C ALA A 406 8.87 -5.21 -40.76
N ALA A 407 8.49 -3.93 -40.77
CA ALA A 407 8.41 -3.11 -41.98
C ALA A 407 9.80 -2.79 -42.55
N VAL A 408 10.79 -2.53 -41.70
CA VAL A 408 12.18 -2.28 -42.12
C VAL A 408 12.79 -3.54 -42.75
N VAL A 409 12.63 -4.70 -42.12
CA VAL A 409 13.15 -5.98 -42.64
C VAL A 409 12.52 -6.35 -44.00
N SER A 410 11.26 -5.97 -44.24
CA SER A 410 10.57 -6.23 -45.52
C SER A 410 10.99 -5.28 -46.65
N SER A 411 11.74 -4.21 -46.35
CA SER A 411 12.19 -3.24 -47.36
C SER A 411 13.63 -3.47 -47.84
N GLU A 412 14.37 -4.35 -47.16
CA GLU A 412 15.75 -4.73 -47.51
C GLU A 412 15.85 -6.07 -48.26
N SER A 413 14.74 -6.80 -48.39
CA SER A 413 14.59 -8.00 -49.24
C SER A 413 13.98 -7.66 -50.59
#